data_AF-A0A4U0XB69-F1
#
_entry.id   AF-A0A4U0XB69-F1
#
_cell.length_a   1.000
_cell.length_b   1.000
_cell.length_c   1.000
_cell.angle_alpha   90.00
_cell.angle_beta   90.00
_cell.angle_gamma   90.00
#
_symmetry.space_group_name_H-M   'P 1'
#
loop_
_entity.id
_entity.type
_entity.pdbx_description
1 polymer ?
#
loop_
_entity_poly.entity_id
_entity_poly.type
_entity_poly.pdbx_seq_one_letter_code
_entity_poly.pdbx_strand_id
1 'polypeptide(L)'
;MSPTTRAAYLAEEAARAKRNHKIFLLSKNNGLMTPQDKNFITRIQLQQLLTATGGVDNEIGSDQQMAEDFYYQVYSQIRAGGPGQPMSSSQFAQTYLLQTNGGRYGYGRNRQNQRGGDNHVQRMEQQVARAVEAARARPKNKSLVMEGSLGKIAFSNSKTPRPLLNLKRPDSEARLRHTMAKVGNVTFDRKAALRDIEKMYTMLMRLEDHERKLPPPPHEESPPEVIEGHMRWRSEMQELNRGLWASLRVVEGIDANPTSPHPFIQILSHGKGKKAIPRVFRHLDDQQRLTMLTLVVIHLDILDVIRDAYPPAENTPLPARVKEEVELFGQAVMPPLFSYVNEAPLNIIVGLLGLVLDRVHVQSIVRTKIGVGMLTMLVSRAELVKQQPPPPHTSNSADQQQQQQEEDKAQYSALYTTLFDTLEPILPYLFPTDTTLAASDDVHVWQFLAAMGVGASPEDQQQRLVVGVKERVMETVAVSRGLPAEMRERRLGEVNLFMRAIGLDVELLG
;
A
#
# COMPACT_ATOMS: atom_id res chain seq x y z
N MET A 1 35.69 59.40 -45.69
CA MET A 1 34.73 58.35 -46.09
C MET A 1 33.44 59.01 -46.52
N SER A 2 32.85 58.57 -47.64
CA SER A 2 31.53 59.05 -48.08
C SER A 2 30.44 58.69 -47.05
N PRO A 3 29.35 59.46 -46.94
CA PRO A 3 28.29 59.19 -45.97
C PRO A 3 27.65 57.79 -46.17
N THR A 4 27.62 57.29 -47.41
CA THR A 4 27.13 55.96 -47.76
C THR A 4 28.05 54.83 -47.27
N THR A 5 29.37 55.01 -47.37
CA THR A 5 30.34 54.02 -46.86
C THR A 5 30.36 53.96 -45.34
N ARG A 6 30.13 55.10 -44.67
CA ARG A 6 29.99 55.16 -43.20
C ARG A 6 28.73 54.43 -42.70
N ALA A 7 27.61 54.55 -43.40
CA ALA A 7 26.36 53.86 -43.05
C ALA A 7 26.47 52.34 -43.21
N ALA A 8 27.09 51.86 -44.30
CA ALA A 8 27.32 50.43 -44.52
C ALA A 8 28.25 49.83 -43.45
N TYR A 9 29.31 50.54 -43.08
CA TYR A 9 30.23 50.12 -42.03
C TYR A 9 29.54 50.00 -40.66
N LEU A 10 28.72 50.99 -40.29
CA LEU A 10 27.95 50.96 -39.03
C LEU A 10 26.91 49.82 -39.01
N ALA A 11 26.28 49.50 -40.15
CA ALA A 11 25.36 48.38 -40.24
C ALA A 11 26.08 47.02 -40.08
N GLU A 12 27.27 46.88 -40.66
CA GLU A 12 28.09 45.68 -40.50
C GLU A 12 28.59 45.53 -39.06
N GLU A 13 29.00 46.63 -38.44
CA GLU A 13 29.44 46.67 -37.04
C GLU A 13 28.29 46.33 -36.09
N ALA A 14 27.08 46.84 -36.33
CA ALA A 14 25.87 46.48 -35.60
C ALA A 14 25.50 44.99 -35.77
N ALA A 15 25.68 44.42 -36.97
CA ALA A 15 25.46 42.99 -37.22
C ALA A 15 26.50 42.11 -36.51
N ARG A 16 27.77 42.55 -36.46
CA ARG A 16 28.84 41.89 -35.68
C ARG A 16 28.54 41.97 -34.19
N ALA A 17 28.12 43.13 -33.67
CA ALA A 17 27.75 43.31 -32.27
C ALA A 17 26.56 42.40 -31.88
N LYS A 18 25.52 42.30 -32.73
CA LYS A 18 24.39 41.38 -32.51
C LYS A 18 24.82 39.92 -32.47
N ARG A 19 25.73 39.49 -33.37
CA ARG A 19 26.29 38.14 -33.34
C ARG A 19 27.11 37.89 -32.08
N ASN A 20 27.99 38.81 -31.70
CA ASN A 20 28.82 38.69 -30.50
C ASN A 20 27.97 38.65 -29.22
N HIS A 21 26.92 39.48 -29.15
CA HIS A 21 25.97 39.44 -28.03
C HIS A 21 25.22 38.11 -27.95
N LYS A 22 24.78 37.55 -29.09
CA LYS A 22 24.17 36.22 -29.13
C LYS A 22 25.13 35.13 -28.68
N ILE A 23 26.39 35.17 -29.12
CA ILE A 23 27.44 34.23 -28.70
C ILE A 23 27.67 34.35 -27.19
N PHE A 24 27.75 35.58 -26.66
CA PHE A 24 27.90 35.83 -25.23
C PHE A 24 26.75 35.22 -24.43
N LEU A 25 25.49 35.46 -24.83
CA LEU A 25 24.31 34.88 -24.18
C LEU A 25 24.32 33.35 -24.22
N LEU A 26 24.69 32.74 -25.34
CA LEU A 26 24.81 31.27 -25.47
C LEU A 26 25.97 30.70 -24.66
N SER A 27 27.03 31.48 -24.44
CA SER A 27 28.23 31.05 -23.70
C SER A 27 28.06 31.09 -22.18
N LYS A 28 27.12 31.90 -21.66
CA LYS A 28 26.93 32.14 -20.21
C LYS A 28 26.71 30.86 -19.40
N ASN A 29 26.08 29.86 -19.99
CA ASN A 29 25.78 28.57 -19.34
C ASN A 29 26.58 27.40 -19.94
N ASN A 30 27.67 27.68 -20.67
CA ASN A 30 28.49 26.61 -21.24
C ASN A 30 29.27 25.89 -20.14
N GLY A 31 29.26 24.56 -20.15
CA GLY A 31 29.90 23.72 -19.11
C GLY A 31 28.97 23.28 -17.96
N LEU A 32 27.74 23.79 -17.88
CA LEU A 32 26.79 23.43 -16.81
C LEU A 32 26.17 22.03 -17.01
N MET A 33 26.06 21.56 -18.26
CA MET A 33 25.63 20.22 -18.62
C MET A 33 26.76 19.45 -19.29
N THR A 34 27.02 18.23 -18.84
CA THR A 34 27.94 17.33 -19.52
C THR A 34 27.38 16.93 -20.89
N PRO A 35 28.23 16.47 -21.85
CA PRO A 35 27.74 15.91 -23.10
C PRO A 35 26.75 14.75 -22.94
N GLN A 36 26.82 14.01 -21.82
CA GLN A 36 25.85 12.96 -21.51
C GLN A 36 24.51 13.52 -21.06
N ASP A 37 24.51 14.53 -20.19
CA ASP A 37 23.27 15.18 -19.75
C ASP A 37 22.54 15.80 -20.94
N LYS A 38 23.29 16.39 -21.88
CA LYS A 38 22.72 16.92 -23.13
C LYS A 38 22.07 15.81 -23.95
N ASN A 39 22.75 14.67 -24.14
CA ASN A 39 22.21 13.51 -24.85
C ASN A 39 21.00 12.86 -24.14
N PHE A 40 20.93 12.96 -22.82
CA PHE A 40 19.82 12.44 -22.02
C PHE A 40 18.59 13.33 -22.17
N ILE A 41 18.75 14.65 -22.01
CA ILE A 41 17.65 15.61 -22.21
C ILE A 41 17.14 15.58 -23.65
N THR A 42 18.02 15.49 -24.65
CA THR A 42 17.57 15.37 -26.05
C THR A 42 16.77 14.10 -26.29
N ARG A 43 17.07 12.99 -25.61
CA ARG A 43 16.27 11.76 -25.71
C ARG A 43 14.87 11.94 -25.12
N ILE A 44 14.76 12.62 -23.98
CA ILE A 44 13.46 12.93 -23.36
C ILE A 44 12.64 13.84 -24.29
N GLN A 45 13.26 14.87 -24.86
CA GLN A 45 12.59 15.78 -25.80
C GLN A 45 12.11 15.05 -27.07
N LEU A 46 12.93 14.13 -27.60
CA LEU A 46 12.54 13.28 -28.72
C LEU A 46 11.37 12.35 -28.38
N GLN A 47 11.40 11.74 -27.20
CA GLN A 47 10.33 10.87 -26.74
C GLN A 47 9.02 11.64 -26.57
N GLN A 48 9.08 12.85 -25.99
CA GLN A 48 7.93 13.75 -25.87
C GLN A 48 7.37 14.17 -27.24
N LEU A 49 8.25 14.43 -28.21
CA LEU A 49 7.85 14.75 -29.57
C LEU A 49 7.16 13.54 -30.22
N LEU A 50 7.74 12.34 -30.10
CA LEU A 50 7.17 11.10 -30.65
C LEU A 50 5.79 10.77 -30.06
N THR A 51 5.61 11.00 -28.75
CA THR A 51 4.32 10.83 -28.08
C THR A 51 3.30 11.91 -28.45
N ALA A 52 3.75 13.10 -28.85
CA ALA A 52 2.88 14.21 -29.23
C ALA A 52 2.51 14.20 -30.72
N THR A 53 3.31 13.58 -31.58
CA THR A 53 3.06 13.51 -33.04
C THR A 53 2.28 12.27 -33.49
N GLY A 54 1.90 11.39 -32.56
CA GLY A 54 1.21 10.13 -32.89
C GLY A 54 2.14 9.13 -33.58
N GLY A 55 2.55 8.08 -32.87
CA GLY A 55 3.26 6.96 -33.49
C GLY A 55 2.35 6.20 -34.46
N VAL A 56 2.95 5.60 -35.50
CA VAL A 56 2.28 4.90 -36.62
C VAL A 56 1.57 3.58 -36.22
N ASP A 57 1.70 3.14 -34.97
CA ASP A 57 1.14 1.87 -34.49
C ASP A 57 -0.07 2.12 -33.58
N ASN A 58 -1.18 2.52 -34.18
CA ASN A 58 -2.48 2.59 -33.51
C ASN A 58 -3.09 1.19 -33.42
N GLU A 59 -2.69 0.40 -32.43
CA GLU A 59 -3.49 -0.74 -31.99
C GLU A 59 -4.78 -0.22 -31.29
N ILE A 60 -5.91 -0.82 -31.66
CA ILE A 60 -7.24 -0.48 -31.11
C ILE A 60 -7.21 -0.71 -29.59
N GLY A 61 -7.35 0.38 -28.81
CA GLY A 61 -7.39 0.32 -27.34
C GLY A 61 -6.14 0.82 -26.60
N SER A 62 -5.22 1.51 -27.27
CA SER A 62 -4.08 2.16 -26.59
C SER A 62 -4.52 3.39 -25.77
N ASP A 63 -3.83 3.68 -24.66
CA ASP A 63 -4.09 4.83 -23.78
C ASP A 63 -4.07 6.18 -24.51
N GLN A 64 -3.38 6.26 -25.65
CA GLN A 64 -3.31 7.48 -26.48
C GLN A 64 -4.61 7.73 -27.25
N GLN A 65 -5.28 6.67 -27.70
CA GLN A 65 -6.59 6.75 -28.35
C GLN A 65 -7.67 7.25 -27.36
N MET A 66 -7.55 6.89 -26.08
CA MET A 66 -8.46 7.34 -25.02
C MET A 66 -8.27 8.82 -24.66
N ALA A 67 -7.06 9.37 -24.82
CA ALA A 67 -6.80 10.81 -24.62
C ALA A 67 -7.33 11.67 -25.80
N GLU A 68 -7.43 11.07 -26.98
CA GLU A 68 -7.94 11.69 -28.22
C GLU A 68 -9.44 11.43 -28.47
N ASP A 69 -10.09 10.56 -27.67
CA ASP A 69 -11.51 10.20 -27.83
C ASP A 69 -12.45 11.39 -27.58
N PHE A 70 -13.33 11.64 -28.54
CA PHE A 70 -14.27 12.75 -28.57
C PHE A 70 -15.16 12.78 -27.33
N TYR A 71 -15.66 11.63 -26.92
CA TYR A 71 -16.60 11.53 -25.81
C TYR A 71 -15.95 11.82 -24.46
N TYR A 72 -14.69 11.42 -24.26
CA TYR A 72 -13.97 11.66 -23.01
C TYR A 72 -13.64 13.14 -22.81
N GLN A 73 -13.16 13.81 -23.88
CA GLN A 73 -12.88 15.25 -23.84
C GLN A 73 -14.14 16.07 -23.56
N VAL A 74 -15.26 15.72 -24.21
CA VAL A 74 -16.56 16.36 -23.99
C VAL A 74 -17.08 16.11 -22.58
N TYR A 75 -17.01 14.87 -22.08
CA TYR A 75 -17.48 14.53 -20.74
C TYR A 75 -16.66 15.23 -19.63
N SER A 76 -15.34 15.31 -19.79
CA SER A 76 -14.47 16.01 -18.83
C SER A 76 -14.74 17.51 -18.78
N GLN A 77 -15.05 18.15 -19.91
CA GLN A 77 -15.41 19.57 -19.96
C GLN A 77 -16.79 19.85 -19.36
N ILE A 78 -17.75 18.96 -19.60
CA ILE A 78 -19.08 19.05 -18.99
C ILE A 78 -18.99 18.94 -17.46
N ARG A 79 -18.08 18.11 -16.92
CA ARG A 79 -17.86 18.00 -15.47
C ARG A 79 -16.97 19.09 -14.87
N ALA A 80 -16.01 19.62 -15.62
CA ALA A 80 -15.11 20.68 -15.15
C ALA A 80 -15.77 22.07 -15.13
N GLY A 81 -16.88 22.25 -15.87
CA GLY A 81 -17.75 23.41 -15.76
C GLY A 81 -18.63 23.32 -14.51
N GLY A 82 -18.32 24.11 -13.48
CA GLY A 82 -19.15 24.20 -12.29
C GLY A 82 -20.61 24.56 -12.61
N PRO A 83 -21.58 24.15 -11.76
CA PRO A 83 -23.00 24.36 -12.00
C PRO A 83 -23.32 25.87 -12.00
N GLY A 84 -23.67 26.42 -13.17
CA GLY A 84 -24.16 27.81 -13.27
C GLY A 84 -23.94 28.57 -14.58
N GLN A 85 -23.27 28.01 -15.60
CA GLN A 85 -23.11 28.70 -16.90
C GLN A 85 -23.69 27.89 -18.07
N PRO A 86 -24.67 28.42 -18.83
CA PRO A 86 -25.10 27.81 -20.08
C PRO A 86 -24.07 28.09 -21.18
N MET A 87 -23.26 27.10 -21.52
CA MET A 87 -22.38 27.15 -22.69
C MET A 87 -23.21 26.99 -23.97
N SER A 88 -23.11 27.94 -24.90
CA SER A 88 -23.82 27.86 -26.19
C SER A 88 -23.16 26.82 -27.10
N SER A 89 -23.96 26.04 -27.82
CA SER A 89 -23.51 25.00 -28.76
C SER A 89 -22.58 25.52 -29.86
N SER A 90 -22.61 26.83 -30.15
CA SER A 90 -21.72 27.49 -31.11
C SER A 90 -20.31 27.73 -30.55
N GLN A 91 -20.17 27.95 -29.24
CA GLN A 91 -18.86 28.05 -28.59
C GLN A 91 -18.17 26.68 -28.48
N PHE A 92 -18.97 25.60 -28.35
CA PHE A 92 -18.49 24.23 -28.21
C PHE A 92 -17.64 23.75 -29.41
N ALA A 93 -18.12 23.98 -30.63
CA ALA A 93 -17.40 23.61 -31.85
C ALA A 93 -16.12 24.44 -32.05
N GLN A 94 -16.11 25.71 -31.63
CA GLN A 94 -14.94 26.57 -31.72
C GLN A 94 -13.86 26.17 -30.72
N THR A 95 -14.21 25.77 -29.49
CA THR A 95 -13.25 25.20 -28.53
C THR A 95 -12.65 23.88 -29.01
N TYR A 96 -13.43 23.04 -29.70
CA TYR A 96 -12.96 21.76 -30.21
C TYR A 96 -11.90 21.93 -31.31
N LEU A 97 -12.13 22.89 -32.23
CA LEU A 97 -11.19 23.27 -33.29
C LEU A 97 -9.92 23.97 -32.75
N LEU A 98 -10.03 24.63 -31.59
CA LEU A 98 -8.90 25.26 -30.89
C LEU A 98 -8.09 24.28 -30.02
N GLN A 99 -8.69 23.18 -29.60
CA GLN A 99 -8.06 22.20 -28.69
C GLN A 99 -7.33 21.08 -29.43
N THR A 100 -7.81 20.67 -30.60
CA THR A 100 -7.07 19.75 -31.49
C THR A 100 -5.84 20.40 -32.12
N ASN A 101 -5.74 21.74 -32.11
CA ASN A 101 -4.65 22.49 -32.73
C ASN A 101 -3.69 23.18 -31.74
N GLY A 102 -3.56 22.69 -30.50
CA GLY A 102 -2.58 23.23 -29.57
C GLY A 102 -2.70 22.72 -28.14
N GLY A 103 -1.83 21.77 -27.79
CA GLY A 103 -1.70 21.24 -26.44
C GLY A 103 -1.55 22.31 -25.36
N ARG A 104 -2.32 22.18 -24.29
CA ARG A 104 -2.15 22.92 -23.04
C ARG A 104 -2.00 21.96 -21.87
N TYR A 105 -0.75 21.64 -21.55
CA TYR A 105 -0.30 21.61 -20.15
C TYR A 105 0.31 22.98 -19.86
N GLY A 106 -0.28 23.75 -18.94
CA GLY A 106 0.29 25.05 -18.55
C GLY A 106 -0.71 25.97 -17.86
N TYR A 107 -0.85 25.80 -16.55
CA TYR A 107 -1.50 26.73 -15.65
C TYR A 107 -0.59 27.96 -15.47
N GLY A 108 -1.10 29.18 -15.73
CA GLY A 108 -0.46 30.43 -15.28
C GLY A 108 -0.07 31.44 -16.37
N ARG A 109 -0.79 32.58 -16.38
CA ARG A 109 -0.45 33.93 -16.88
C ARG A 109 0.77 34.08 -17.82
N ASN A 110 0.51 34.45 -19.08
CA ASN A 110 0.80 35.79 -19.60
C ASN A 110 0.22 35.96 -21.02
N ARG A 111 -0.49 37.07 -21.21
CA ARG A 111 -0.99 37.55 -22.52
C ARG A 111 0.20 38.02 -23.36
N GLN A 112 0.04 37.91 -24.69
CA GLN A 112 0.81 38.58 -25.75
C GLN A 112 1.85 37.73 -26.51
N ASN A 113 1.35 36.84 -27.37
CA ASN A 113 1.72 36.71 -28.80
C ASN A 113 1.22 35.37 -29.36
N GLN A 114 0.02 35.40 -29.94
CA GLN A 114 -0.62 34.27 -30.61
C GLN A 114 -0.12 34.19 -32.07
N ARG A 115 1.10 33.68 -32.29
CA ARG A 115 1.61 33.29 -33.63
C ARG A 115 2.88 32.45 -33.45
N GLY A 116 2.77 31.12 -33.36
CA GLY A 116 3.99 30.29 -33.40
C GLY A 116 3.99 28.86 -32.86
N GLY A 117 2.85 28.21 -32.61
CA GLY A 117 2.82 26.80 -32.18
C GLY A 117 3.41 25.84 -33.23
N ASP A 118 2.88 25.89 -34.46
CA ASP A 118 3.33 25.03 -35.58
C ASP A 118 4.80 25.26 -35.95
N ASN A 119 5.23 26.52 -35.88
CA ASN A 119 6.64 26.87 -36.12
C ASN A 119 7.59 26.29 -35.06
N HIS A 120 7.12 25.99 -33.84
CA HIS A 120 7.98 25.46 -32.79
C HIS A 120 8.24 23.97 -32.99
N VAL A 121 7.20 23.19 -33.29
CA VAL A 121 7.32 21.74 -33.60
C VAL A 121 8.16 21.54 -34.85
N GLN A 122 7.87 22.29 -35.92
CA GLN A 122 8.61 22.17 -37.18
C GLN A 122 10.08 22.65 -37.06
N ARG A 123 10.36 23.67 -36.25
CA ARG A 123 11.76 24.07 -35.92
C ARG A 123 12.45 23.03 -35.04
N MET A 124 11.72 22.33 -34.19
CA MET A 124 12.26 21.27 -33.35
C MET A 124 12.58 20.03 -34.20
N GLU A 125 11.70 19.65 -35.13
CA GLU A 125 11.96 18.60 -36.13
C GLU A 125 13.21 18.93 -36.97
N GLN A 126 13.35 20.16 -37.46
CA GLN A 126 14.54 20.59 -38.20
C GLN A 126 15.82 20.57 -37.33
N GLN A 127 15.71 20.94 -36.05
CA GLN A 127 16.83 20.84 -35.11
C GLN A 127 17.19 19.38 -34.81
N VAL A 128 16.19 18.49 -34.72
CA VAL A 128 16.37 17.05 -34.55
C VAL A 128 17.02 16.45 -35.78
N ALA A 129 16.55 16.75 -36.98
CA ALA A 129 17.16 16.30 -38.23
C ALA A 129 18.62 16.73 -38.32
N ARG A 130 18.93 18.00 -38.01
CA ARG A 130 20.30 18.51 -37.98
C ARG A 130 21.14 17.88 -36.85
N ALA A 131 20.56 17.60 -35.68
CA ALA A 131 21.26 16.97 -34.57
C ALA A 131 21.57 15.49 -34.85
N VAL A 132 20.66 14.77 -35.51
CA VAL A 132 20.84 13.38 -35.96
C VAL A 132 21.89 13.33 -37.08
N GLU A 133 21.86 14.26 -38.04
CA GLU A 133 22.87 14.38 -39.08
C GLU A 133 24.25 14.72 -38.50
N ALA A 134 24.32 15.66 -37.56
CA ALA A 134 25.56 16.00 -36.85
C ALA A 134 26.07 14.85 -35.97
N ALA A 135 25.18 14.05 -35.37
CA ALA A 135 25.54 12.85 -34.63
C ALA A 135 26.06 11.74 -35.56
N ARG A 136 25.50 11.62 -36.77
CA ARG A 136 25.95 10.69 -37.81
C ARG A 136 27.32 11.11 -38.40
N ALA A 137 27.57 12.41 -38.49
CA ALA A 137 28.82 12.99 -38.97
C ALA A 137 29.94 13.08 -37.92
N ARG A 138 29.67 12.73 -36.65
CA ARG A 138 30.70 12.78 -35.60
C ARG A 138 31.73 11.64 -35.80
N PRO A 139 33.03 11.95 -35.94
CA PRO A 139 34.06 10.92 -36.04
C PRO A 139 34.12 10.11 -34.73
N LYS A 140 34.14 8.78 -34.83
CA LYS A 140 34.17 7.85 -33.68
C LYS A 140 35.52 7.81 -32.93
N ASN A 141 36.48 8.65 -33.33
CA ASN A 141 37.84 8.64 -32.80
C ASN A 141 37.96 9.47 -31.52
N LYS A 142 38.47 8.83 -30.45
CA LYS A 142 38.59 9.38 -29.08
C LYS A 142 39.62 10.51 -28.90
N SER A 143 40.29 10.94 -29.95
CA SER A 143 41.32 11.98 -29.89
C SER A 143 41.27 12.85 -31.15
N LEU A 144 41.20 14.17 -30.94
CA LEU A 144 41.40 15.17 -31.99
C LEU A 144 42.76 15.82 -31.76
N VAL A 145 43.62 15.76 -32.78
CA VAL A 145 44.85 16.54 -32.86
C VAL A 145 44.57 17.67 -33.84
N MET A 146 44.34 18.88 -33.31
CA MET A 146 44.16 20.05 -34.14
C MET A 146 45.56 20.54 -34.54
N GLU A 147 45.82 20.53 -35.85
CA GLU A 147 47.10 20.93 -36.44
C GLU A 147 47.46 22.35 -35.97
N GLY A 148 48.62 22.50 -35.34
CA GLY A 148 49.09 23.75 -34.73
C GLY A 148 48.89 23.90 -33.21
N SER A 149 48.29 22.92 -32.51
CA SER A 149 48.23 22.91 -31.04
C SER A 149 49.20 21.89 -30.43
N LEU A 150 50.03 22.33 -29.49
CA LEU A 150 51.04 21.49 -28.84
C LEU A 150 50.36 20.60 -27.76
N GLY A 151 49.64 19.57 -28.19
CA GLY A 151 49.05 18.56 -27.31
C GLY A 151 47.91 17.74 -27.93
N LYS A 152 47.80 16.47 -27.52
CA LYS A 152 46.65 15.60 -27.89
C LYS A 152 45.44 15.95 -27.00
N ILE A 153 44.37 16.50 -27.58
CA ILE A 153 43.12 16.75 -26.84
C ILE A 153 42.35 15.43 -26.75
N ALA A 154 42.54 14.70 -25.65
CA ALA A 154 41.77 13.49 -25.34
C ALA A 154 40.44 13.87 -24.66
N PHE A 155 39.32 13.44 -25.23
CA PHE A 155 37.98 13.66 -24.68
C PHE A 155 37.76 12.77 -23.44
N SER A 156 37.56 13.37 -22.26
CA SER A 156 37.20 12.62 -21.05
C SER A 156 35.76 12.12 -21.13
N ASN A 157 35.55 10.83 -20.84
CA ASN A 157 34.23 10.21 -20.74
C ASN A 157 33.82 10.09 -19.26
N SER A 158 32.53 10.20 -18.92
CA SER A 158 32.05 10.09 -17.53
C SER A 158 32.37 8.73 -16.89
N LYS A 159 32.53 7.67 -17.70
CA LYS A 159 32.92 6.34 -17.23
C LYS A 159 34.40 6.22 -16.87
N THR A 160 35.25 7.15 -17.29
CA THR A 160 36.69 7.17 -16.98
C THR A 160 37.15 8.63 -16.77
N PRO A 161 36.91 9.23 -15.60
CA PRO A 161 37.43 10.55 -15.29
C PRO A 161 38.96 10.53 -15.31
N ARG A 162 39.59 11.64 -15.74
CA ARG A 162 41.05 11.76 -15.68
C ARG A 162 41.48 11.71 -14.21
N PRO A 163 42.41 10.83 -13.82
CA PRO A 163 42.93 10.83 -12.46
C PRO A 163 43.70 12.13 -12.24
N LEU A 164 43.11 13.04 -11.46
CA LEU A 164 43.81 14.23 -10.97
C LEU A 164 44.55 13.81 -9.70
N LEU A 165 45.88 13.76 -9.81
CA LEU A 165 46.83 13.67 -8.69
C LEU A 165 46.80 12.35 -7.88
N ASN A 166 47.80 11.48 -8.10
CA ASN A 166 48.07 10.35 -7.20
C ASN A 166 48.78 10.85 -5.93
N LEU A 167 48.02 11.20 -4.89
CA LEU A 167 48.55 11.40 -3.55
C LEU A 167 48.69 10.04 -2.86
N LYS A 168 49.91 9.53 -2.75
CA LYS A 168 50.24 8.41 -1.86
C LYS A 168 50.12 8.94 -0.42
N ARG A 169 49.00 8.66 0.26
CA ARG A 169 48.90 8.89 1.71
C ARG A 169 49.70 7.80 2.46
N PRO A 170 50.54 8.15 3.44
CA PRO A 170 51.24 7.17 4.26
C PRO A 170 50.28 6.46 5.24
N ASP A 171 50.55 5.18 5.45
CA ASP A 171 49.76 4.17 6.16
C ASP A 171 49.66 4.38 7.69
N SER A 172 49.01 5.44 8.20
CA SER A 172 48.98 5.65 9.66
C SER A 172 47.66 6.17 10.27
N GLU A 173 46.54 6.14 9.56
CA GLU A 173 45.22 6.52 10.15
C GLU A 173 44.09 5.50 9.88
N ALA A 174 44.44 4.22 9.74
CA ALA A 174 43.46 3.13 9.59
C ALA A 174 43.04 2.47 10.93
N ARG A 175 43.30 3.11 12.09
CA ARG A 175 43.04 2.50 13.43
C ARG A 175 42.06 3.25 14.35
N LEU A 176 41.31 4.23 13.84
CA LEU A 176 40.26 4.90 14.63
C LEU A 176 38.93 5.01 13.89
N ARG A 177 38.54 3.97 13.14
CA ARG A 177 37.13 3.70 12.91
C ARG A 177 36.73 2.62 13.90
N HIS A 178 36.08 3.05 14.98
CA HIS A 178 35.31 2.18 15.86
C HIS A 178 34.38 1.33 14.99
N THR A 179 34.82 0.10 14.70
CA THR A 179 33.91 -0.99 14.42
C THR A 179 33.11 -1.15 15.69
N MET A 180 31.90 -0.58 15.71
CA MET A 180 30.87 -1.10 16.61
C MET A 180 30.78 -2.58 16.30
N ALA A 181 31.32 -3.38 17.21
CA ALA A 181 31.15 -4.80 17.23
C ALA A 181 29.64 -5.04 17.11
N LYS A 182 29.23 -5.65 16.00
CA LYS A 182 27.95 -6.33 15.92
C LYS A 182 28.02 -7.44 16.96
N VAL A 183 27.58 -7.10 18.17
CA VAL A 183 27.03 -8.05 19.11
C VAL A 183 25.99 -8.85 18.32
N GLY A 184 26.16 -10.16 18.31
CA GLY A 184 25.34 -11.07 17.52
C GLY A 184 23.87 -10.80 17.73
N ASN A 185 23.19 -10.40 16.66
CA ASN A 185 21.74 -10.43 16.55
C ASN A 185 21.39 -10.56 15.07
N VAL A 186 20.56 -11.55 14.80
CA VAL A 186 20.09 -11.99 13.49
C VAL A 186 19.65 -10.77 12.68
N THR A 187 20.37 -10.47 11.61
CA THR A 187 19.99 -9.36 10.74
C THR A 187 18.78 -9.76 9.94
N PHE A 188 17.60 -9.37 10.40
CA PHE A 188 16.39 -9.25 9.60
C PHE A 188 16.77 -8.68 8.22
N ASP A 189 16.59 -9.45 7.14
CA ASP A 189 16.86 -8.95 5.79
C ASP A 189 15.71 -8.05 5.33
N ARG A 190 15.63 -6.87 5.94
CA ARG A 190 14.68 -5.80 5.56
C ARG A 190 14.71 -5.53 4.06
N LYS A 191 15.87 -5.69 3.40
CA LYS A 191 15.99 -5.50 1.96
C LYS A 191 15.35 -6.63 1.17
N ALA A 192 15.36 -7.87 1.68
CA ALA A 192 14.59 -8.96 1.10
C ALA A 192 13.09 -8.69 1.25
N ALA A 193 12.60 -8.42 2.45
CA ALA A 193 11.18 -8.15 2.69
C ALA A 193 10.63 -7.01 1.80
N LEU A 194 11.38 -5.92 1.63
CA LEU A 194 11.00 -4.84 0.71
C LEU A 194 10.99 -5.26 -0.75
N ARG A 195 11.96 -6.07 -1.19
CA ARG A 195 11.99 -6.63 -2.56
C ARG A 195 10.81 -7.56 -2.81
N ASP A 196 10.45 -8.37 -1.84
CA ASP A 196 9.31 -9.28 -1.91
C ASP A 196 7.99 -8.50 -1.97
N ILE A 197 7.86 -7.41 -1.19
CA ILE A 197 6.71 -6.50 -1.27
C ILE A 197 6.60 -5.89 -2.67
N GLU A 198 7.68 -5.36 -3.26
CA GLU A 198 7.61 -4.80 -4.62
C GLU A 198 7.25 -5.85 -5.66
N LYS A 199 7.77 -7.07 -5.52
CA LYS A 199 7.41 -8.20 -6.40
C LYS A 199 5.93 -8.55 -6.28
N MET A 200 5.42 -8.65 -5.05
CA MET A 200 4.00 -8.89 -4.77
C MET A 200 3.11 -7.80 -5.38
N TYR A 201 3.46 -6.53 -5.20
CA TYR A 201 2.72 -5.41 -5.80
C TYR A 201 2.77 -5.43 -7.33
N THR A 202 3.91 -5.76 -7.92
CA THR A 202 4.04 -5.88 -9.37
C THR A 202 3.14 -6.99 -9.93
N MET A 203 3.10 -8.14 -9.25
CA MET A 203 2.20 -9.25 -9.61
C MET A 203 0.73 -8.86 -9.42
N LEU A 204 0.39 -8.21 -8.31
CA LEU A 204 -0.96 -7.75 -8.02
C LEU A 204 -1.47 -6.75 -9.07
N MET A 205 -0.65 -5.77 -9.46
CA MET A 205 -1.02 -4.82 -10.50
C MET A 205 -1.23 -5.49 -11.86
N ARG A 206 -0.36 -6.45 -12.23
CA ARG A 206 -0.55 -7.23 -13.47
C ARG A 206 -1.83 -8.06 -13.44
N LEU A 207 -2.16 -8.64 -12.29
CA LEU A 207 -3.38 -9.43 -12.11
C LEU A 207 -4.62 -8.53 -12.24
N GLU A 208 -4.66 -7.39 -11.58
CA GLU A 208 -5.78 -6.44 -11.68
C GLU A 208 -5.92 -5.84 -13.09
N ASP A 209 -4.81 -5.54 -13.77
CA ASP A 209 -4.84 -5.06 -15.16
C ASP A 209 -5.32 -6.16 -16.13
N HIS A 210 -4.97 -7.41 -15.87
CA HIS A 210 -5.47 -8.56 -16.62
C HIS A 210 -6.97 -8.81 -16.32
N GLU A 211 -7.42 -8.58 -15.09
CA GLU A 211 -8.84 -8.64 -14.70
C GLU A 211 -9.69 -7.60 -15.46
N ARG A 212 -9.17 -6.39 -15.65
CA ARG A 212 -9.84 -5.34 -16.45
C ARG A 212 -10.03 -5.71 -17.91
N LYS A 213 -9.21 -6.62 -18.44
CA LYS A 213 -9.28 -7.13 -19.82
C LYS A 213 -10.16 -8.37 -19.94
N LEU A 214 -11.10 -8.57 -19.00
CA LEU A 214 -12.04 -9.69 -19.01
C LEU A 214 -12.80 -9.76 -20.35
N PRO A 215 -12.61 -10.83 -21.15
CA PRO A 215 -13.41 -11.04 -22.34
C PRO A 215 -14.86 -11.36 -21.97
N PRO A 216 -15.83 -11.07 -22.86
CA PRO A 216 -17.24 -11.36 -22.59
C PRO A 216 -17.46 -12.86 -22.26
N PRO A 217 -18.39 -13.18 -21.35
CA PRO A 217 -18.60 -14.56 -20.93
C PRO A 217 -19.06 -15.42 -22.13
N PRO A 218 -18.46 -16.61 -22.33
CA PRO A 218 -18.84 -17.49 -23.43
C PRO A 218 -20.25 -18.04 -23.17
N HIS A 219 -21.10 -17.93 -24.17
CA HIS A 219 -22.40 -18.59 -24.24
C HIS A 219 -22.29 -19.82 -25.15
N GLU A 220 -23.21 -20.78 -25.06
CA GLU A 220 -23.19 -22.02 -25.88
C GLU A 220 -23.23 -21.73 -27.40
N GLU A 221 -23.75 -20.57 -27.81
CA GLU A 221 -23.81 -20.11 -29.21
C GLU A 221 -22.66 -19.16 -29.60
N SER A 222 -21.68 -18.94 -28.73
CA SER A 222 -20.56 -18.03 -29.01
C SER A 222 -19.62 -18.60 -30.06
N PRO A 223 -19.05 -17.75 -30.94
CA PRO A 223 -18.06 -18.20 -31.90
C PRO A 223 -16.85 -18.82 -31.20
N PRO A 224 -16.20 -19.83 -31.82
CA PRO A 224 -15.10 -20.58 -31.19
C PRO A 224 -13.93 -19.69 -30.77
N GLU A 225 -13.70 -18.56 -31.45
CA GLU A 225 -12.67 -17.57 -31.11
C GLU A 225 -12.91 -16.89 -29.75
N VAL A 226 -14.16 -16.63 -29.38
CA VAL A 226 -14.51 -16.01 -28.08
C VAL A 226 -14.32 -17.02 -26.95
N ILE A 227 -14.67 -18.28 -27.20
CA ILE A 227 -14.45 -19.37 -26.26
C ILE A 227 -12.95 -19.58 -26.03
N GLU A 228 -12.15 -19.62 -27.10
CA GLU A 228 -10.70 -19.77 -27.01
C GLU A 228 -10.04 -18.56 -26.32
N GLY A 229 -10.47 -17.34 -26.64
CA GLY A 229 -10.01 -16.12 -25.99
C GLY A 229 -10.28 -16.13 -24.48
N HIS A 230 -11.48 -16.55 -24.07
CA HIS A 230 -11.82 -16.69 -22.66
C HIS A 230 -11.04 -17.82 -21.97
N MET A 231 -10.75 -18.93 -22.65
CA MET A 231 -9.89 -20.00 -22.12
C MET A 231 -8.45 -19.52 -21.90
N ARG A 232 -7.87 -18.79 -22.86
CA ARG A 232 -6.52 -18.22 -22.75
C ARG A 232 -6.43 -17.23 -21.59
N TRP A 233 -7.38 -16.31 -21.50
CA TRP A 233 -7.49 -15.37 -20.39
C TRP A 233 -7.58 -16.10 -19.04
N ARG A 234 -8.42 -17.13 -18.92
CA ARG A 234 -8.53 -17.91 -17.68
C ARG A 234 -7.20 -18.60 -17.30
N SER A 235 -6.49 -19.14 -18.28
CA SER A 235 -5.19 -19.78 -18.06
C SER A 235 -4.14 -18.78 -17.56
N GLU A 236 -4.06 -17.60 -18.20
CA GLU A 236 -3.13 -16.54 -17.79
C GLU A 236 -3.49 -16.00 -16.39
N MET A 237 -4.78 -15.84 -16.09
CA MET A 237 -5.26 -15.45 -14.77
C MET A 237 -4.83 -16.46 -13.68
N GLN A 238 -4.95 -17.76 -13.94
CA GLN A 238 -4.51 -18.80 -13.01
C GLN A 238 -2.99 -18.77 -12.77
N GLU A 239 -2.20 -18.52 -13.82
CA GLU A 239 -0.75 -18.41 -13.70
C GLU A 239 -0.33 -17.17 -12.89
N LEU A 240 -0.99 -16.03 -13.13
CA LEU A 240 -0.80 -14.80 -12.36
C LEU A 240 -1.18 -15.00 -10.89
N ASN A 241 -2.29 -15.68 -10.60
CA ASN A 241 -2.72 -15.98 -9.24
C ASN A 241 -1.73 -16.90 -8.51
N ARG A 242 -1.24 -17.95 -9.19
CA ARG A 242 -0.16 -18.81 -8.65
C ARG A 242 1.12 -18.01 -8.37
N GLY A 243 1.46 -17.07 -9.26
CA GLY A 243 2.59 -16.17 -9.08
C GLY A 243 2.42 -15.22 -7.90
N LEU A 244 1.21 -14.69 -7.69
CA LEU A 244 0.85 -13.88 -6.53
C LEU A 244 0.99 -14.69 -5.23
N TRP A 245 0.43 -15.89 -5.19
CA TRP A 245 0.54 -16.80 -4.05
C TRP A 245 2.00 -17.13 -3.69
N ALA A 246 2.82 -17.44 -4.69
CA ALA A 246 4.26 -17.67 -4.50
C ALA A 246 5.01 -16.42 -4.01
N SER A 247 4.57 -15.22 -4.43
CA SER A 247 5.18 -13.95 -4.00
C SER A 247 4.88 -13.58 -2.55
N LEU A 248 3.77 -14.07 -1.99
CA LEU A 248 3.42 -13.89 -0.58
C LEU A 248 4.29 -14.74 0.36
N ARG A 249 4.97 -15.77 -0.16
CA ARG A 249 5.90 -16.63 0.58
C ARG A 249 5.25 -17.26 1.82
N VAL A 250 3.95 -17.58 1.73
CA VAL A 250 3.15 -18.15 2.82
C VAL A 250 3.39 -19.65 3.02
N VAL A 251 3.79 -20.36 1.96
CA VAL A 251 4.03 -21.82 1.98
C VAL A 251 5.48 -22.16 2.34
N GLU A 252 6.28 -21.18 2.76
CA GLU A 252 7.63 -21.48 3.23
C GLU A 252 7.56 -22.23 4.56
N GLY A 253 8.45 -23.20 4.73
CA GLY A 253 8.45 -24.05 5.91
C GLY A 253 8.55 -23.22 7.19
N ILE A 254 7.70 -23.54 8.17
CA ILE A 254 7.86 -23.03 9.53
C ILE A 254 9.04 -23.77 10.14
N ASP A 255 10.23 -23.18 10.06
CA ASP A 255 11.41 -23.77 10.70
C ASP A 255 11.20 -23.83 12.22
N ALA A 256 11.41 -25.00 12.82
CA ALA A 256 11.18 -25.26 14.24
C ALA A 256 12.08 -24.42 15.18
N ASN A 257 13.10 -23.75 14.64
CA ASN A 257 13.98 -22.86 15.39
C ASN A 257 14.39 -21.65 14.53
N PRO A 258 13.48 -20.68 14.32
CA PRO A 258 13.74 -19.57 13.44
C PRO A 258 14.61 -18.54 14.16
N THR A 259 15.87 -18.45 13.77
CA THR A 259 16.68 -17.25 14.05
C THR A 259 16.05 -15.99 13.42
N SER A 260 15.21 -16.14 12.38
CA SER A 260 14.51 -15.04 11.70
C SER A 260 13.01 -15.34 11.56
N PRO A 261 12.12 -14.35 11.77
CA PRO A 261 10.67 -14.57 11.63
C PRO A 261 10.31 -14.97 10.20
N HIS A 262 9.17 -15.65 10.07
CA HIS A 262 8.65 -16.11 8.78
C HIS A 262 8.55 -14.95 7.76
N PRO A 263 8.93 -15.12 6.48
CA PRO A 263 8.97 -14.05 5.50
C PRO A 263 7.65 -13.30 5.31
N PHE A 264 6.51 -14.00 5.36
CA PHE A 264 5.20 -13.35 5.34
C PHE A 264 4.96 -12.41 6.55
N ILE A 265 5.42 -12.80 7.75
CA ILE A 265 5.33 -11.95 8.94
C ILE A 265 6.25 -10.72 8.80
N GLN A 266 7.40 -10.87 8.13
CA GLN A 266 8.26 -9.73 7.79
C GLN A 266 7.58 -8.77 6.80
N ILE A 267 6.84 -9.29 5.81
CA ILE A 267 6.03 -8.47 4.90
C ILE A 267 4.97 -7.68 5.69
N LEU A 268 4.31 -8.32 6.65
CA LEU A 268 3.30 -7.69 7.50
C LEU A 268 3.89 -6.63 8.44
N SER A 269 5.17 -6.70 8.82
CA SER A 269 5.83 -5.66 9.63
C SER A 269 6.03 -4.31 8.90
N HIS A 270 5.70 -4.25 7.61
CA HIS A 270 5.80 -3.04 6.80
C HIS A 270 4.42 -2.54 6.41
N GLY A 271 4.15 -1.24 6.62
CA GLY A 271 2.85 -0.64 6.29
C GLY A 271 2.41 -0.82 4.83
N LYS A 272 3.34 -0.90 3.87
CA LYS A 272 3.02 -1.22 2.47
C LYS A 272 2.52 -2.66 2.31
N GLY A 273 3.08 -3.63 3.03
CA GLY A 273 2.58 -5.00 3.07
C GLY A 273 1.16 -5.08 3.66
N LYS A 274 0.92 -4.40 4.80
CA LYS A 274 -0.41 -4.33 5.46
C LYS A 274 -1.50 -3.83 4.49
N LYS A 275 -1.21 -2.76 3.72
CA LYS A 275 -2.15 -2.19 2.73
C LYS A 275 -2.42 -3.07 1.51
N ALA A 276 -1.54 -4.03 1.21
CA ALA A 276 -1.74 -4.96 0.10
C ALA A 276 -2.75 -6.06 0.44
N ILE A 277 -2.86 -6.44 1.73
CA ILE A 277 -3.65 -7.60 2.17
C ILE A 277 -5.10 -7.56 1.69
N PRO A 278 -5.89 -6.47 1.82
CA PRO A 278 -7.26 -6.45 1.31
C PRO A 278 -7.40 -6.78 -0.17
N ARG A 279 -6.45 -6.32 -0.99
CA ARG A 279 -6.46 -6.54 -2.45
C ARG A 279 -6.05 -7.97 -2.78
N VAL A 280 -4.99 -8.45 -2.13
CA VAL A 280 -4.55 -9.84 -2.25
C VAL A 280 -5.68 -10.80 -1.88
N PHE A 281 -6.35 -10.57 -0.74
CA PHE A 281 -7.38 -11.47 -0.19
C PHE A 281 -8.55 -11.74 -1.15
N ARG A 282 -8.85 -10.78 -2.05
CA ARG A 282 -9.90 -10.91 -3.07
C ARG A 282 -9.58 -11.96 -4.13
N HIS A 283 -8.30 -12.19 -4.40
CA HIS A 283 -7.86 -13.14 -5.43
C HIS A 283 -7.51 -14.52 -4.87
N LEU A 284 -7.56 -14.69 -3.55
CA LEU A 284 -7.24 -15.96 -2.90
C LEU A 284 -8.45 -16.88 -2.77
N ASP A 285 -8.18 -18.17 -2.91
CA ASP A 285 -9.15 -19.24 -2.63
C ASP A 285 -9.30 -19.48 -1.12
N ASP A 286 -10.36 -20.16 -0.70
CA ASP A 286 -10.67 -20.37 0.72
C ASP A 286 -9.58 -21.13 1.49
N GLN A 287 -8.92 -22.10 0.86
CA GLN A 287 -7.78 -22.80 1.46
C GLN A 287 -6.56 -21.89 1.65
N GLN A 288 -6.31 -20.98 0.70
CA GLN A 288 -5.22 -20.02 0.78
C GLN A 288 -5.49 -18.97 1.86
N ARG A 289 -6.73 -18.50 1.95
CA ARG A 289 -7.21 -17.60 3.02
C ARG A 289 -7.06 -18.24 4.39
N LEU A 290 -7.45 -19.51 4.53
CA LEU A 290 -7.25 -20.29 5.76
C LEU A 290 -5.78 -20.34 6.14
N THR A 291 -4.91 -20.72 5.19
CA THR A 291 -3.47 -20.84 5.43
C THR A 291 -2.87 -19.52 5.89
N MET A 292 -3.26 -18.40 5.27
CA MET A 292 -2.83 -17.07 5.70
C MET A 292 -3.32 -16.71 7.10
N LEU A 293 -4.59 -16.96 7.40
CA LEU A 293 -5.16 -16.71 8.72
C LEU A 293 -4.45 -17.55 9.80
N THR A 294 -4.26 -18.85 9.55
CA THR A 294 -3.52 -19.75 10.43
C THR A 294 -2.11 -19.25 10.70
N LEU A 295 -1.40 -18.76 9.68
CA LEU A 295 -0.03 -18.26 9.84
C LEU A 295 0.02 -16.94 10.62
N VAL A 296 -0.96 -16.05 10.45
CA VAL A 296 -1.11 -14.84 11.28
C VAL A 296 -1.40 -15.21 12.73
N VAL A 297 -2.27 -16.20 12.96
CA VAL A 297 -2.66 -16.68 14.30
C VAL A 297 -1.50 -17.34 15.03
N ILE A 298 -0.71 -18.18 14.36
CA ILE A 298 0.45 -18.87 14.97
C ILE A 298 1.54 -17.87 15.40
N HIS A 299 1.72 -16.78 14.66
CA HIS A 299 2.78 -15.78 14.92
C HIS A 299 2.23 -14.49 15.52
N LEU A 300 1.07 -14.56 16.18
CA LEU A 300 0.35 -13.38 16.66
C LEU A 300 1.16 -12.61 17.72
N ASP A 301 1.89 -13.29 18.59
CA ASP A 301 2.78 -12.68 19.61
C ASP A 301 4.05 -12.04 19.04
N ILE A 302 4.59 -12.56 17.93
CA ILE A 302 5.82 -12.08 17.30
C ILE A 302 5.56 -10.81 16.44
N LEU A 303 4.31 -10.56 16.05
CA LEU A 303 3.94 -9.40 15.24
C LEU A 303 4.35 -8.10 15.93
N ASP A 304 4.91 -7.17 15.14
CA ASP A 304 5.29 -5.82 15.56
C ASP A 304 4.14 -5.08 16.26
N VAL A 305 2.93 -5.26 15.71
CA VAL A 305 1.69 -4.64 16.20
C VAL A 305 1.28 -5.13 17.59
N ILE A 306 1.78 -6.27 18.05
CA ILE A 306 1.46 -6.82 19.38
C ILE A 306 2.65 -6.66 20.32
N ARG A 307 3.85 -7.04 19.88
CA ARG A 307 5.07 -6.90 20.67
C ARG A 307 5.36 -5.44 21.03
N ASP A 308 5.27 -4.54 20.07
CA ASP A 308 5.65 -3.13 20.28
C ASP A 308 4.48 -2.32 20.86
N ALA A 309 3.25 -2.83 20.79
CA ALA A 309 2.04 -2.20 21.36
C ALA A 309 1.73 -2.68 22.79
N TYR A 310 2.54 -3.58 23.36
CA TYR A 310 2.37 -4.00 24.75
C TYR A 310 2.55 -2.79 25.69
N PRO A 311 1.63 -2.56 26.64
CA PRO A 311 1.71 -1.41 27.53
C PRO A 311 2.98 -1.47 28.39
N PRO A 312 3.86 -0.45 28.34
CA PRO A 312 5.07 -0.43 29.15
C PRO A 312 4.73 -0.31 30.64
N ALA A 313 5.52 -0.95 31.51
CA ALA A 313 5.30 -0.98 32.96
C ALA A 313 5.26 0.41 33.63
N GLU A 314 5.87 1.41 32.99
CA GLU A 314 5.92 2.81 33.46
C GLU A 314 4.70 3.64 33.03
N ASN A 315 3.66 3.02 32.43
CA ASN A 315 2.47 3.70 31.90
C ASN A 315 2.81 4.86 30.95
N THR A 316 3.94 4.76 30.26
CA THR A 316 4.36 5.77 29.28
C THR A 316 3.49 5.60 28.03
N PRO A 317 2.97 6.69 27.43
CA PRO A 317 2.17 6.59 26.23
C PRO A 317 2.97 5.93 25.11
N LEU A 318 2.34 4.97 24.42
CA LEU A 318 2.95 4.28 23.29
C LEU A 318 3.44 5.28 22.22
N PRO A 319 4.60 5.05 21.58
CA PRO A 319 5.09 5.91 20.51
C PRO A 319 4.04 6.09 19.41
N ALA A 320 3.86 7.33 18.92
CA ALA A 320 2.86 7.64 17.90
C ALA A 320 2.97 6.76 16.64
N ARG A 321 4.21 6.44 16.24
CA ARG A 321 4.49 5.51 15.14
C ARG A 321 3.87 4.12 15.36
N VAL A 322 3.96 3.58 16.57
CA VAL A 322 3.40 2.25 16.88
C VAL A 322 1.88 2.32 16.85
N LYS A 323 1.29 3.39 17.41
CA LYS A 323 -0.17 3.62 17.35
C LYS A 323 -0.67 3.68 15.89
N GLU A 324 0.02 4.39 15.01
CA GLU A 324 -0.31 4.44 13.58
C GLU A 324 -0.21 3.06 12.89
N GLU A 325 0.81 2.26 13.22
CA GLU A 325 0.99 0.91 12.67
C GLU A 325 -0.07 -0.08 13.19
N VAL A 326 -0.52 0.08 14.44
CA VAL A 326 -1.62 -0.67 15.06
C VAL A 326 -2.94 -0.33 14.36
N GLU A 327 -3.24 0.97 14.20
CA GLU A 327 -4.44 1.43 13.50
C GLU A 327 -4.43 0.99 12.03
N LEU A 328 -3.29 1.07 11.36
CA LEU A 328 -3.15 0.61 9.98
C LEU A 328 -3.43 -0.89 9.84
N PHE A 329 -2.93 -1.70 10.78
CA PHE A 329 -3.23 -3.14 10.80
C PHE A 329 -4.71 -3.39 11.10
N GLY A 330 -5.28 -2.66 12.06
CA GLY A 330 -6.70 -2.74 12.40
C GLY A 330 -7.63 -2.38 11.24
N GLN A 331 -7.27 -1.39 10.42
CA GLN A 331 -8.11 -0.96 9.29
C GLN A 331 -7.88 -1.78 8.01
N ALA A 332 -6.66 -2.27 7.78
CA ALA A 332 -6.33 -2.98 6.55
C ALA A 332 -6.41 -4.51 6.69
N VAL A 333 -5.86 -5.09 7.75
CA VAL A 333 -5.68 -6.54 7.87
C VAL A 333 -6.86 -7.20 8.60
N MET A 334 -7.40 -6.58 9.65
CA MET A 334 -8.51 -7.17 10.41
C MET A 334 -9.80 -7.39 9.57
N PRO A 335 -10.27 -6.46 8.72
CA PRO A 335 -11.55 -6.66 8.03
C PRO A 335 -11.57 -7.85 7.06
N PRO A 336 -10.55 -8.10 6.22
CA PRO A 336 -10.50 -9.32 5.41
C PRO A 336 -10.48 -10.61 6.25
N LEU A 337 -9.73 -10.63 7.35
CA LEU A 337 -9.70 -11.79 8.25
C LEU A 337 -11.06 -12.02 8.91
N PHE A 338 -11.72 -10.95 9.36
CA PHE A 338 -13.05 -10.98 9.94
C PHE A 338 -14.10 -11.49 8.96
N SER A 339 -14.05 -11.03 7.70
CA SER A 339 -14.94 -11.52 6.64
C SER A 339 -14.85 -13.04 6.48
N TYR A 340 -13.63 -13.58 6.47
CA TYR A 340 -13.43 -15.02 6.32
C TYR A 340 -13.84 -15.81 7.57
N VAL A 341 -13.51 -15.33 8.77
CA VAL A 341 -13.92 -15.99 10.02
C VAL A 341 -15.44 -16.03 10.15
N ASN A 342 -16.15 -14.99 9.71
CA ASN A 342 -17.61 -14.98 9.69
C ASN A 342 -18.25 -16.01 8.76
N GLU A 343 -17.54 -16.47 7.74
CA GLU A 343 -18.00 -17.53 6.83
C GLU A 343 -17.50 -18.91 7.27
N ALA A 344 -16.49 -18.98 8.14
CA ALA A 344 -15.86 -20.22 8.54
C ALA A 344 -16.80 -21.13 9.39
N PRO A 345 -16.70 -22.46 9.20
CA PRO A 345 -17.35 -23.47 10.05
C PRO A 345 -16.71 -23.59 11.44
N LEU A 346 -17.43 -24.21 12.38
CA LEU A 346 -17.04 -24.32 13.80
C LEU A 346 -15.69 -25.03 13.99
N ASN A 347 -15.46 -26.14 13.28
CA ASN A 347 -14.20 -26.90 13.34
C ASN A 347 -12.95 -26.04 13.04
N ILE A 348 -13.03 -25.12 12.07
CA ILE A 348 -11.93 -24.20 11.75
C ILE A 348 -11.70 -23.24 12.91
N ILE A 349 -12.77 -22.69 13.50
CA ILE A 349 -12.67 -21.75 14.61
C ILE A 349 -12.10 -22.42 15.86
N VAL A 350 -12.55 -23.65 16.17
CA VAL A 350 -12.00 -24.49 17.24
C VAL A 350 -10.51 -24.74 17.02
N GLY A 351 -10.10 -25.11 15.80
CA GLY A 351 -8.70 -25.31 15.45
C GLY A 351 -7.86 -24.03 15.59
N LEU A 352 -8.37 -22.88 15.13
CA LEU A 352 -7.68 -21.59 15.26
C LEU A 352 -7.57 -21.16 16.73
N LEU A 353 -8.62 -21.34 17.54
CA LEU A 353 -8.59 -21.02 18.96
C LEU A 353 -7.60 -21.94 19.72
N GLY A 354 -7.59 -23.23 19.40
CA GLY A 354 -6.60 -24.18 19.94
C GLY A 354 -5.17 -23.76 19.60
N LEU A 355 -4.92 -23.33 18.36
CA LEU A 355 -3.60 -22.81 17.97
C LEU A 355 -3.19 -21.55 18.76
N VAL A 356 -4.12 -20.65 19.05
CA VAL A 356 -3.83 -19.47 19.89
C VAL A 356 -3.41 -19.90 21.30
N LEU A 357 -4.12 -20.86 21.90
CA LEU A 357 -3.82 -21.36 23.25
C LEU A 357 -2.48 -22.11 23.31
N ASP A 358 -2.17 -22.91 22.30
CA ASP A 358 -1.00 -23.79 22.29
C ASP A 358 0.29 -23.10 21.85
N ARG A 359 0.22 -22.19 20.87
CA ARG A 359 1.40 -21.61 20.23
C ARG A 359 1.74 -20.22 20.70
N VAL A 360 0.81 -19.55 21.39
CA VAL A 360 0.90 -18.11 21.58
C VAL A 360 0.75 -17.72 23.04
N HIS A 361 1.53 -16.73 23.47
CA HIS A 361 1.42 -16.17 24.82
C HIS A 361 0.16 -15.30 24.97
N VAL A 362 -0.97 -15.95 25.29
CA VAL A 362 -2.30 -15.32 25.47
C VAL A 362 -2.22 -14.08 26.38
N GLN A 363 -1.44 -14.14 27.46
CA GLN A 363 -1.26 -13.03 28.41
C GLN A 363 -0.73 -11.74 27.75
N SER A 364 0.14 -11.87 26.75
CA SER A 364 0.69 -10.73 26.02
C SER A 364 -0.33 -10.12 25.06
N ILE A 365 -1.19 -10.97 24.48
CA ILE A 365 -2.12 -10.60 23.41
C ILE A 365 -3.33 -9.86 23.93
N VAL A 366 -3.88 -10.29 25.07
CA VAL A 366 -5.14 -9.73 25.59
C VAL A 366 -4.93 -8.32 26.16
N ARG A 367 -3.69 -7.86 26.31
CA ARG A 367 -3.36 -6.47 26.66
C ARG A 367 -3.18 -5.55 25.44
N THR A 368 -3.42 -6.06 24.24
CA THR A 368 -3.24 -5.30 22.98
C THR A 368 -4.56 -5.23 22.21
N LYS A 369 -4.80 -4.09 21.55
CA LYS A 369 -6.04 -3.85 20.80
C LYS A 369 -6.31 -4.89 19.71
N ILE A 370 -5.28 -5.25 18.94
CA ILE A 370 -5.42 -6.23 17.85
C ILE A 370 -5.59 -7.64 18.40
N GLY A 371 -4.86 -7.99 19.46
CA GLY A 371 -4.96 -9.29 20.10
C GLY A 371 -6.35 -9.55 20.66
N VAL A 372 -6.87 -8.61 21.45
CA VAL A 372 -8.25 -8.62 21.95
C VAL A 372 -9.24 -8.68 20.79
N GLY A 373 -9.07 -7.85 19.75
CA GLY A 373 -9.94 -7.87 18.58
C GLY A 373 -10.00 -9.23 17.86
N MET A 374 -8.86 -9.92 17.71
CA MET A 374 -8.83 -11.27 17.12
C MET A 374 -9.50 -12.32 18.02
N LEU A 375 -9.26 -12.27 19.33
CA LEU A 375 -9.92 -13.17 20.28
C LEU A 375 -11.44 -12.94 20.30
N THR A 376 -11.90 -11.68 20.34
CA THR A 376 -13.32 -11.32 20.26
C THR A 376 -13.95 -11.87 18.99
N MET A 377 -13.29 -11.69 17.84
CA MET A 377 -13.77 -12.22 16.57
C MET A 377 -13.98 -13.74 16.63
N LEU A 378 -12.98 -14.50 17.10
CA LEU A 378 -13.06 -15.96 17.16
C LEU A 378 -14.14 -16.43 18.15
N VAL A 379 -14.19 -15.86 19.36
CA VAL A 379 -15.17 -16.22 20.39
C VAL A 379 -16.59 -15.85 19.95
N SER A 380 -16.80 -14.63 19.46
CA SER A 380 -18.13 -14.17 19.01
C SER A 380 -18.67 -15.06 17.89
N ARG A 381 -17.81 -15.47 16.95
CA ARG A 381 -18.21 -16.31 15.83
C ARG A 381 -18.51 -17.72 16.30
N ALA A 382 -17.70 -18.28 17.19
CA ALA A 382 -17.96 -19.60 17.75
C ALA A 382 -19.32 -19.65 18.48
N GLU A 383 -19.65 -18.64 19.27
CA GLU A 383 -20.98 -18.55 19.92
C GLU A 383 -22.12 -18.41 18.90
N LEU A 384 -21.95 -17.58 17.87
CA LEU A 384 -22.96 -17.44 16.81
C LEU A 384 -23.23 -18.76 16.09
N VAL A 385 -22.20 -19.54 15.77
CA VAL A 385 -22.36 -20.84 15.10
C VAL A 385 -22.93 -21.89 16.05
N LYS A 386 -22.56 -21.86 17.33
CA LYS A 386 -23.09 -22.75 18.37
C LYS A 386 -24.59 -22.58 18.59
N GLN A 387 -25.09 -21.35 18.49
CA GLN A 387 -26.52 -21.00 18.64
C GLN A 387 -27.37 -21.32 17.40
N GLN A 388 -26.75 -21.63 16.25
CA GLN A 388 -27.53 -22.00 15.07
C GLN A 388 -28.28 -23.33 15.29
N PRO A 389 -29.59 -23.37 15.00
CA PRO A 389 -30.37 -24.59 15.13
C PRO A 389 -29.90 -25.64 14.12
N PRO A 390 -29.92 -26.93 14.48
CA PRO A 390 -29.52 -28.00 13.58
C PRO A 390 -30.44 -28.04 12.34
N PRO A 391 -29.90 -28.38 11.14
CA PRO A 391 -30.69 -28.46 9.93
C PRO A 391 -31.76 -29.56 10.03
N PRO A 392 -32.93 -29.39 9.38
CA PRO A 392 -34.03 -30.34 9.47
C PRO A 392 -33.67 -31.73 8.91
N HIS A 393 -34.03 -32.75 9.69
CA HIS A 393 -33.79 -34.17 9.42
C HIS A 393 -34.46 -34.61 8.11
N THR A 394 -33.69 -34.67 7.02
CA THR A 394 -34.21 -35.14 5.71
C THR A 394 -33.42 -36.30 5.11
N SER A 395 -32.34 -36.76 5.76
CA SER A 395 -31.55 -37.90 5.28
C SER A 395 -30.71 -38.54 6.37
N ASN A 396 -30.36 -39.82 6.21
CA ASN A 396 -29.45 -40.57 7.10
C ASN A 396 -28.02 -39.97 7.18
N SER A 397 -27.67 -39.05 6.27
CA SER A 397 -26.44 -38.25 6.33
C SER A 397 -26.51 -37.08 7.33
N ALA A 398 -27.71 -36.71 7.79
CA ALA A 398 -27.91 -35.68 8.81
C ALA A 398 -27.49 -36.17 10.20
N ASP A 399 -27.63 -37.47 10.50
CA ASP A 399 -27.26 -38.04 11.80
C ASP A 399 -25.74 -37.99 12.05
N GLN A 400 -24.93 -38.23 11.01
CA GLN A 400 -23.47 -38.11 11.09
C GLN A 400 -23.02 -36.65 11.20
N GLN A 401 -23.69 -35.73 10.49
CA GLN A 401 -23.39 -34.30 10.59
C GLN A 401 -23.80 -33.71 11.96
N GLN A 402 -24.89 -34.20 12.56
CA GLN A 402 -25.28 -33.81 13.92
C GLN A 402 -24.27 -34.29 14.96
N GLN A 403 -23.82 -35.54 14.89
CA GLN A 403 -22.79 -36.06 15.79
C GLN A 403 -21.50 -35.23 15.69
N GLN A 404 -21.03 -34.92 14.47
CA GLN A 404 -19.83 -34.09 14.29
C GLN A 404 -20.01 -32.68 14.87
N GLN A 405 -21.19 -32.08 14.70
CA GLN A 405 -21.47 -30.74 15.27
C GLN A 405 -21.52 -30.77 16.81
N GLU A 406 -22.02 -31.84 17.41
CA GLU A 406 -22.03 -32.00 18.87
C GLU A 406 -20.61 -32.18 19.43
N GLU A 407 -19.77 -32.96 18.76
CA GLU A 407 -18.36 -33.11 19.10
C GLU A 407 -17.62 -31.78 19.00
N ASP A 408 -17.80 -31.02 17.92
CA ASP A 408 -17.18 -29.71 17.73
C ASP A 408 -17.63 -28.71 18.81
N LYS A 409 -18.91 -28.76 19.22
CA LYS A 409 -19.45 -27.93 20.32
C LYS A 409 -18.83 -28.31 21.66
N ALA A 410 -18.65 -29.60 21.93
CA ALA A 410 -18.01 -30.08 23.16
C ALA A 410 -16.53 -29.68 23.20
N GLN A 411 -15.81 -29.83 22.09
CA GLN A 411 -14.41 -29.41 21.95
C GLN A 411 -14.27 -27.90 22.18
N TYR A 412 -15.14 -27.10 21.56
CA TYR A 412 -15.18 -25.66 21.79
C TYR A 412 -15.41 -25.32 23.27
N SER A 413 -16.35 -25.98 23.95
CA SER A 413 -16.62 -25.74 25.38
C SER A 413 -15.40 -26.01 26.26
N ALA A 414 -14.63 -27.06 25.95
CA ALA A 414 -13.40 -27.38 26.67
C ALA A 414 -12.29 -26.34 26.42
N LEU A 415 -12.11 -25.92 25.17
CA LEU A 415 -11.16 -24.86 24.82
C LEU A 415 -11.55 -23.51 25.43
N TYR A 416 -12.85 -23.18 25.44
CA TYR A 416 -13.37 -21.98 26.04
C TYR A 416 -13.09 -21.94 27.56
N THR A 417 -13.30 -23.06 28.25
CA THR A 417 -12.97 -23.18 29.69
C THR A 417 -11.47 -22.97 29.93
N THR A 418 -10.62 -23.59 29.10
CA THR A 418 -9.17 -23.41 29.17
C THR A 418 -8.77 -21.95 28.93
N LEU A 419 -9.35 -21.31 27.90
CA LEU A 419 -9.15 -19.89 27.63
C LEU A 419 -9.57 -19.05 28.84
N PHE A 420 -10.75 -19.29 29.41
CA PHE A 420 -11.27 -18.56 30.56
C PHE A 420 -10.33 -18.66 31.77
N ASP A 421 -9.90 -19.87 32.14
CA ASP A 421 -9.00 -20.08 33.28
C ASP A 421 -7.62 -19.43 33.05
N THR A 422 -7.13 -19.38 31.81
CA THR A 422 -5.88 -18.64 31.49
C THR A 422 -6.04 -17.12 31.58
N LEU A 423 -7.24 -16.59 31.35
CA LEU A 423 -7.54 -15.16 31.31
C LEU A 423 -7.96 -14.59 32.66
N GLU A 424 -8.60 -15.39 33.51
CA GLU A 424 -9.10 -14.97 34.82
C GLU A 424 -8.11 -14.09 35.62
N PRO A 425 -6.84 -14.49 35.84
CA PRO A 425 -5.91 -13.69 36.64
C PRO A 425 -5.53 -12.36 35.98
N ILE A 426 -5.84 -12.16 34.70
CA ILE A 426 -5.42 -11.03 33.88
C ILE A 426 -6.58 -10.06 33.62
N LEU A 427 -7.83 -10.46 33.89
CA LEU A 427 -9.04 -9.64 33.69
C LEU A 427 -8.91 -8.20 34.21
N PRO A 428 -8.36 -7.93 35.42
CA PRO A 428 -8.23 -6.56 35.93
C PRO A 428 -7.23 -5.70 35.12
N TYR A 429 -6.29 -6.36 34.43
CA TYR A 429 -5.18 -5.74 33.70
C TYR A 429 -5.44 -5.60 32.19
N LEU A 430 -6.65 -5.91 31.71
CA LEU A 430 -7.00 -5.76 30.29
C LEU A 430 -7.13 -4.31 29.87
N PHE A 431 -7.49 -3.43 30.81
CA PHE A 431 -7.65 -2.01 30.57
C PHE A 431 -6.27 -1.32 30.57
N PRO A 432 -5.95 -0.53 29.53
CA PRO A 432 -4.81 0.36 29.55
C PRO A 432 -4.89 1.29 30.77
N THR A 433 -3.78 1.45 31.49
CA THR A 433 -3.67 2.20 32.74
C THR A 433 -3.79 3.73 32.59
N ASP A 434 -3.98 4.24 31.37
CA ASP A 434 -4.17 5.67 31.07
C ASP A 434 -5.61 6.13 31.39
N THR A 435 -5.90 6.25 32.69
CA THR A 435 -7.24 6.56 33.23
C THR A 435 -7.76 7.98 32.96
N THR A 436 -6.98 8.87 32.33
CA THR A 436 -7.34 10.30 32.30
C THR A 436 -7.85 10.83 30.96
N LEU A 437 -7.50 10.25 29.80
CA LEU A 437 -7.85 10.85 28.49
C LEU A 437 -8.13 9.85 27.33
N ALA A 438 -7.97 8.53 27.50
CA ALA A 438 -8.05 7.56 26.39
C ALA A 438 -9.37 6.76 26.34
N ALA A 439 -10.49 7.34 26.79
CA ALA A 439 -11.79 6.66 26.84
C ALA A 439 -12.35 6.18 25.48
N SER A 440 -11.78 6.60 24.34
CA SER A 440 -12.15 6.05 23.03
C SER A 440 -11.61 4.64 22.81
N ASP A 441 -10.60 4.25 23.57
CA ASP A 441 -9.85 3.04 23.31
C ASP A 441 -10.41 1.85 24.07
N ASP A 442 -11.19 1.98 25.15
CA ASP A 442 -11.65 0.83 25.93
C ASP A 442 -12.77 -0.01 25.28
N VAL A 443 -13.40 0.51 24.21
CA VAL A 443 -14.54 -0.14 23.52
C VAL A 443 -14.25 -1.58 23.13
N HIS A 444 -13.05 -1.86 22.62
CA HIS A 444 -12.68 -3.20 22.16
C HIS A 444 -12.54 -4.20 23.34
N VAL A 445 -12.13 -3.72 24.51
CA VAL A 445 -12.06 -4.52 25.74
C VAL A 445 -13.46 -4.84 26.23
N TRP A 446 -14.37 -3.86 26.24
CA TRP A 446 -15.78 -4.10 26.59
C TRP A 446 -16.48 -5.05 25.63
N GLN A 447 -16.23 -4.94 24.31
CA GLN A 447 -16.73 -5.88 23.31
C GLN A 447 -16.22 -7.30 23.55
N PHE A 448 -14.95 -7.46 23.92
CA PHE A 448 -14.37 -8.75 24.26
C PHE A 448 -15.01 -9.36 25.50
N LEU A 449 -15.13 -8.57 26.57
CA LEU A 449 -15.78 -8.99 27.81
C LEU A 449 -17.24 -9.37 27.58
N ALA A 450 -17.95 -8.64 26.72
CA ALA A 450 -19.32 -8.98 26.33
C ALA A 450 -19.37 -10.31 25.58
N ALA A 451 -18.48 -10.55 24.61
CA ALA A 451 -18.41 -11.81 23.89
C ALA A 451 -18.10 -13.00 24.83
N MET A 452 -17.17 -12.82 25.78
CA MET A 452 -16.90 -13.79 26.84
C MET A 452 -18.11 -13.97 27.77
N GLY A 453 -18.82 -12.90 28.12
CA GLY A 453 -20.02 -12.97 28.97
C GLY A 453 -21.13 -13.84 28.37
N VAL A 454 -21.35 -13.76 27.05
CA VAL A 454 -22.32 -14.59 26.33
C VAL A 454 -21.92 -16.07 26.30
N GLY A 455 -20.63 -16.37 26.16
CA GLY A 455 -20.12 -17.74 26.11
C GLY A 455 -19.94 -18.41 27.48
N ALA A 456 -19.89 -17.62 28.55
CA ALA A 456 -19.65 -18.08 29.91
C ALA A 456 -20.86 -18.83 30.51
N SER A 457 -20.57 -19.88 31.28
CA SER A 457 -21.59 -20.56 32.08
C SER A 457 -22.19 -19.63 33.15
N PRO A 458 -23.54 -19.59 33.33
CA PRO A 458 -24.18 -18.65 34.23
C PRO A 458 -23.82 -18.81 35.71
N GLU A 459 -23.53 -20.03 36.15
CA GLU A 459 -23.40 -20.36 37.57
C GLU A 459 -22.00 -20.09 38.15
N ASP A 460 -20.95 -20.14 37.33
CA ASP A 460 -19.56 -20.05 37.82
C ASP A 460 -18.73 -19.03 37.03
N GLN A 461 -18.62 -19.21 35.70
CA GLN A 461 -17.76 -18.36 34.87
C GLN A 461 -18.27 -16.92 34.80
N GLN A 462 -19.59 -16.70 34.67
CA GLN A 462 -20.15 -15.34 34.70
C GLN A 462 -19.90 -14.65 36.04
N GLN A 463 -20.02 -15.37 37.16
CA GLN A 463 -19.72 -14.82 38.48
C GLN A 463 -18.24 -14.43 38.62
N ARG A 464 -17.32 -15.31 38.22
CA ARG A 464 -15.87 -15.04 38.23
C ARG A 464 -15.50 -13.86 37.34
N LEU A 465 -16.12 -13.75 36.16
CA LEU A 465 -15.93 -12.63 35.22
C LEU A 465 -16.38 -11.30 35.83
N VAL A 466 -17.57 -11.27 36.45
CA VAL A 466 -18.10 -10.07 37.13
C VAL A 466 -17.20 -9.65 38.29
N VAL A 467 -16.71 -10.61 39.10
CA VAL A 467 -15.79 -10.32 40.20
C VAL A 467 -14.47 -9.72 39.70
N GLY A 468 -13.89 -10.27 38.62
CA GLY A 468 -12.64 -9.78 38.04
C GLY A 468 -12.70 -8.37 37.46
N VAL A 469 -13.86 -7.94 36.95
CA VAL A 469 -14.03 -6.63 36.28
C VAL A 469 -14.78 -5.62 37.16
N LYS A 470 -15.30 -6.03 38.32
CA LYS A 470 -16.12 -5.20 39.23
C LYS A 470 -15.50 -3.84 39.52
N GLU A 471 -14.23 -3.79 39.91
CA GLU A 471 -13.56 -2.53 40.26
C GLU A 471 -13.53 -1.56 39.09
N ARG A 472 -13.27 -2.07 37.88
CA ARG A 472 -13.25 -1.28 36.65
C ARG A 472 -14.64 -0.79 36.23
N VAL A 473 -15.69 -1.62 36.36
CA VAL A 473 -17.08 -1.19 36.14
C VAL A 473 -17.44 -0.04 37.10
N MET A 474 -17.10 -0.17 38.38
CA MET A 474 -17.40 0.87 39.37
C MET A 474 -16.61 2.16 39.10
N GLU A 475 -15.34 2.05 38.70
CA GLU A 475 -14.50 3.18 38.33
C GLU A 475 -15.04 3.92 37.11
N THR A 476 -15.39 3.21 36.03
CA THR A 476 -15.94 3.83 34.82
C THR A 476 -17.30 4.48 35.07
N VAL A 477 -18.17 3.85 35.88
CA VAL A 477 -19.45 4.45 36.30
C VAL A 477 -19.21 5.70 37.15
N ALA A 478 -18.28 5.68 38.11
CA ALA A 478 -17.94 6.83 38.93
C ALA A 478 -17.40 8.01 38.09
N VAL A 479 -16.50 7.73 37.14
CA VAL A 479 -15.96 8.75 36.22
C VAL A 479 -17.07 9.28 35.30
N SER A 480 -17.98 8.41 34.84
CA SER A 480 -19.09 8.82 33.97
C SER A 480 -20.05 9.81 34.63
N ARG A 481 -20.22 9.75 35.96
CA ARG A 481 -21.04 10.71 36.73
C ARG A 481 -20.49 12.15 36.69
N GLY A 482 -19.18 12.32 36.49
CA GLY A 482 -18.52 13.63 36.42
C GLY A 482 -18.44 14.23 35.01
N LEU A 483 -18.89 13.54 33.96
CA LEU A 483 -18.73 13.96 32.57
C LEU A 483 -19.98 14.63 31.98
N PRO A 484 -19.83 15.43 30.91
CA PRO A 484 -20.96 15.96 30.14
C PRO A 484 -21.89 14.85 29.62
N ALA A 485 -23.18 15.18 29.46
CA ALA A 485 -24.25 14.21 29.19
C ALA A 485 -23.97 13.27 28.00
N GLU A 486 -23.45 13.80 26.89
CA GLU A 486 -23.14 13.04 25.67
C GLU A 486 -21.98 12.03 25.87
N MET A 487 -20.90 12.45 26.53
CA MET A 487 -19.77 11.56 26.83
C MET A 487 -20.13 10.52 27.89
N ARG A 488 -21.00 10.88 28.85
CA ARG A 488 -21.52 9.95 29.86
C ARG A 488 -22.35 8.85 29.22
N GLU A 489 -23.29 9.19 28.33
CA GLU A 489 -24.13 8.21 27.65
C GLU A 489 -23.31 7.22 26.83
N ARG A 490 -22.30 7.71 26.10
CA ARG A 490 -21.37 6.84 25.36
C ARG A 490 -20.63 5.86 26.27
N ARG A 491 -20.05 6.33 27.39
CA ARG A 491 -19.30 5.47 28.32
C ARG A 491 -20.20 4.46 29.03
N LEU A 492 -21.38 4.89 29.46
CA LEU A 492 -22.37 3.98 30.05
C LEU A 492 -22.83 2.94 29.03
N GLY A 493 -23.03 3.33 27.76
CA GLY A 493 -23.37 2.40 26.68
C GLY A 493 -22.31 1.32 26.44
N GLU A 494 -21.02 1.67 26.53
CA GLU A 494 -19.90 0.72 26.40
C GLU A 494 -19.89 -0.30 27.55
N VAL A 495 -20.08 0.14 28.80
CA VAL A 495 -20.21 -0.77 29.96
C VAL A 495 -21.50 -1.59 29.86
N ASN A 496 -22.58 -0.99 29.37
CA ASN A 496 -23.87 -1.67 29.24
C ASN A 496 -23.83 -2.77 28.17
N LEU A 497 -22.95 -2.68 27.18
CA LEU A 497 -22.70 -3.78 26.24
C LEU A 497 -22.27 -5.06 26.98
N PHE A 498 -21.39 -4.94 27.96
CA PHE A 498 -20.96 -6.06 28.81
C PHE A 498 -22.06 -6.49 29.78
N MET A 499 -22.70 -5.54 30.47
CA MET A 499 -23.73 -5.88 31.46
C MET A 499 -24.92 -6.61 30.84
N ARG A 500 -25.39 -6.15 29.67
CA ARG A 500 -26.47 -6.81 28.93
C ARG A 500 -26.12 -8.21 28.47
N ALA A 501 -24.86 -8.46 28.13
CA ALA A 501 -24.39 -9.80 27.75
C ALA A 501 -24.53 -10.81 28.90
N ILE A 502 -24.49 -10.34 30.15
CA ILE A 502 -24.66 -11.16 31.38
C ILE A 502 -26.12 -11.07 31.90
N GLY A 503 -27.00 -10.32 31.23
CA GLY A 503 -28.39 -10.15 31.65
C GLY A 503 -28.59 -9.14 32.79
N LEU A 504 -27.62 -8.25 33.01
CA LEU A 504 -27.70 -7.13 33.95
C LEU A 504 -27.84 -5.80 33.20
N ASP A 505 -28.29 -4.75 33.87
CA ASP A 505 -28.31 -3.39 33.32
C ASP A 505 -27.58 -2.43 34.26
N VAL A 506 -26.82 -1.48 33.68
CA VAL A 506 -26.10 -0.43 34.41
C VAL A 506 -27.08 0.53 35.08
N GLU A 507 -28.28 0.71 34.52
CA GLU A 507 -29.32 1.55 35.12
C GLU A 507 -29.81 1.03 36.48
N LEU A 508 -29.64 -0.27 36.76
CA LEU A 508 -29.98 -0.90 38.04
C LEU A 508 -28.93 -0.62 39.14
N LEU A 509 -27.75 -0.09 38.77
CA LEU A 509 -26.68 0.32 39.69
C LEU A 509 -26.78 1.81 40.09
N GLY A 510 -27.91 2.45 39.74
CA GLY A 510 -28.23 3.86 39.99
C GLY A 510 -28.51 4.21 41.45
#